data_AF-A0A0C2N0P0-F1
#
_entry.id   AF-A0A0C2N0P0-F1
#
_cell.length_a   1.000
_cell.length_b   1.000
_cell.length_c   1.000
_cell.angle_alpha   90.00
_cell.angle_beta   90.00
_cell.angle_gamma   90.00
#
_symmetry.space_group_name_H-M   'P 1'
#
loop_
_entity.id
_entity.type
_entity.pdbx_description
1 polymer ?
#
loop_
_entity_poly.entity_id
_entity_poly.type
_entity_poly.pdbx_seq_one_letter_code
_entity_poly.pdbx_strand_id
1 'polypeptide(L)'
;MLQANSIQIEGLEIAMEILHLYEDLKNETLNSNEFLKNNNTKLILSILYFALVAFPNIDHSAKSWLYTMLKRLHYMYGRYLEKCEIEYLITDDQFHLLQYYIKSLIVLKIDITDHDNQIINKFLEKRFLSNCINRLHDFVHRVMWALSDSEYINKIKKEQNYFVNEDLMINLSYIIDIDFMINVFTTTKSDLLNDKKFKINETNLISEFNIYKDITELTIFQFNESNYLDKHKADYYMSLCEDYSYDYSMVPPHQDRYGFICDSIPVSIISNDTNLYLKDSLIRLLGWFTLIYERKFIFGNPDSKI
;
A
#
# COMPACT_ATOMS: atom_id res chain seq x y z
N MET A 1 -10.96 -10.80 -35.98
CA MET A 1 -11.78 -9.56 -36.06
C MET A 1 -13.00 -9.58 -35.12
N LEU A 2 -13.45 -10.73 -34.59
CA LEU A 2 -14.55 -10.80 -33.61
C LEU A 2 -14.13 -10.57 -32.14
N GLN A 3 -12.86 -10.83 -31.76
CA GLN A 3 -12.34 -10.59 -30.38
C GLN A 3 -12.24 -9.11 -29.99
N ALA A 4 -12.14 -8.18 -30.94
CA ALA A 4 -12.04 -6.75 -30.64
C ALA A 4 -13.38 -6.15 -30.15
N ASN A 5 -14.50 -6.80 -30.48
CA ASN A 5 -15.84 -6.32 -30.12
C ASN A 5 -16.32 -6.79 -28.74
N SER A 6 -15.82 -7.93 -28.21
CA SER A 6 -16.20 -8.38 -26.85
C SER A 6 -15.56 -7.51 -25.77
N ILE A 7 -14.28 -7.14 -25.95
CA ILE A 7 -13.52 -6.28 -25.03
C ILE A 7 -14.14 -4.86 -24.94
N GLN A 8 -14.85 -4.40 -25.97
CA GLN A 8 -15.55 -3.11 -25.95
C GLN A 8 -16.84 -3.14 -25.12
N ILE A 9 -17.54 -4.28 -25.06
CA ILE A 9 -18.81 -4.43 -24.33
C ILE A 9 -18.56 -4.58 -22.83
N GLU A 10 -17.58 -5.39 -22.42
CA GLU A 10 -17.18 -5.55 -21.02
C GLU A 10 -16.66 -4.22 -20.41
N GLY A 11 -15.96 -3.41 -21.21
CA GLY A 11 -15.51 -2.08 -20.77
C GLY A 11 -16.65 -1.08 -20.49
N LEU A 12 -17.82 -1.26 -21.10
CA LEU A 12 -19.01 -0.43 -20.89
C LEU A 12 -19.77 -0.84 -19.61
N GLU A 13 -19.80 -2.13 -19.29
CA GLU A 13 -20.40 -2.65 -18.05
C GLU A 13 -19.61 -2.19 -16.82
N ILE A 14 -18.27 -2.31 -16.86
CA ILE A 14 -17.40 -1.75 -15.81
C ILE A 14 -17.60 -0.24 -15.69
N ALA A 15 -17.73 0.48 -16.82
CA ALA A 15 -18.00 1.91 -16.79
C ALA A 15 -19.34 2.24 -16.11
N MET A 16 -20.38 1.44 -16.34
CA MET A 16 -21.70 1.60 -15.73
C MET A 16 -21.68 1.29 -14.24
N GLU A 17 -20.96 0.25 -13.80
CA GLU A 17 -20.78 -0.04 -12.37
C GLU A 17 -20.00 1.07 -11.65
N ILE A 18 -18.95 1.59 -12.29
CA ILE A 18 -18.22 2.76 -11.78
C ILE A 18 -19.12 4.00 -11.74
N LEU A 19 -20.02 4.17 -12.71
CA LEU A 19 -21.01 5.26 -12.73
C LEU A 19 -22.06 5.12 -11.62
N HIS A 20 -22.48 3.90 -11.31
CA HIS A 20 -23.38 3.61 -10.20
C HIS A 20 -22.72 3.92 -8.87
N LEU A 21 -21.48 3.46 -8.66
CA LEU A 21 -20.70 3.82 -7.48
C LEU A 21 -20.52 5.34 -7.36
N TYR A 22 -20.27 6.02 -8.49
CA TYR A 22 -20.17 7.47 -8.53
C TYR A 22 -21.45 8.13 -7.99
N GLU A 23 -22.63 7.63 -8.36
CA GLU A 23 -23.90 8.15 -7.83
C GLU A 23 -24.10 7.76 -6.36
N ASP A 24 -23.69 6.58 -5.93
CA ASP A 24 -23.78 6.17 -4.52
C ASP A 24 -22.86 7.03 -3.62
N LEU A 25 -21.60 7.21 -4.00
CA LEU A 25 -20.64 8.10 -3.30
C LEU A 25 -21.13 9.54 -3.25
N LYS A 26 -21.82 10.00 -4.28
CA LYS A 26 -22.41 11.34 -4.36
C LYS A 26 -23.59 11.51 -3.41
N ASN A 27 -24.40 10.46 -3.24
CA ASN A 27 -25.60 10.47 -2.41
C ASN A 27 -25.33 10.16 -0.93
N GLU A 28 -24.32 9.34 -0.61
CA GLU A 28 -23.99 8.87 0.75
C GLU A 28 -23.21 9.87 1.64
N THR A 29 -23.36 11.17 1.40
CA THR A 29 -22.73 12.20 2.24
C THR A 29 -23.31 12.33 3.67
N LEU A 30 -24.16 11.40 4.11
CA LEU A 30 -24.81 11.43 5.43
C LEU A 30 -24.37 10.34 6.42
N ASN A 31 -23.61 9.31 6.03
CA ASN A 31 -23.05 8.35 7.01
C ASN A 31 -21.78 7.63 6.49
N SER A 32 -20.67 8.36 6.39
CA SER A 32 -19.40 7.90 5.81
C SER A 32 -18.85 6.58 6.42
N ASN A 33 -19.22 6.27 7.67
CA ASN A 33 -18.82 5.07 8.40
C ASN A 33 -19.64 3.81 8.04
N GLU A 34 -20.79 3.94 7.37
CA GLU A 34 -21.60 2.79 6.92
C GLU A 34 -21.16 2.28 5.55
N PHE A 35 -20.68 3.17 4.68
CA PHE A 35 -20.23 2.86 3.32
C PHE A 35 -19.26 1.67 3.27
N LEU A 36 -18.24 1.67 4.13
CA LEU A 36 -17.20 0.63 4.15
C LEU A 36 -17.60 -0.69 4.83
N LYS A 37 -18.73 -0.73 5.54
CA LYS A 37 -19.20 -1.96 6.19
C LYS A 37 -19.81 -2.94 5.18
N ASN A 38 -20.19 -2.47 4.00
CA ASN A 38 -20.79 -3.29 2.97
C ASN A 38 -19.71 -4.01 2.13
N ASN A 39 -19.80 -5.34 2.02
CA ASN A 39 -18.91 -6.14 1.19
C ASN A 39 -18.92 -5.69 -0.28
N ASN A 40 -20.07 -5.20 -0.78
CA ASN A 40 -20.17 -4.68 -2.14
C ASN A 40 -19.28 -3.46 -2.34
N THR A 41 -19.22 -2.56 -1.35
CA THR A 41 -18.33 -1.40 -1.40
C THR A 41 -16.86 -1.81 -1.49
N LYS A 42 -16.46 -2.81 -0.70
CA LYS A 42 -15.08 -3.33 -0.73
C LYS A 42 -14.73 -3.95 -2.07
N LEU A 43 -15.67 -4.71 -2.64
CA LEU A 43 -15.53 -5.26 -3.99
C LEU A 43 -15.37 -4.14 -5.03
N ILE A 44 -16.21 -3.10 -4.96
CA ILE A 44 -16.13 -2.00 -5.93
C ILE A 44 -14.81 -1.23 -5.78
N LEU A 45 -14.35 -0.94 -4.55
CA LEU A 45 -13.03 -0.33 -4.34
C LEU A 45 -11.91 -1.21 -4.90
N SER A 46 -12.05 -2.53 -4.82
CA SER A 46 -11.11 -3.47 -5.43
C SER A 46 -11.15 -3.39 -6.96
N ILE A 47 -12.35 -3.37 -7.57
CA ILE A 47 -12.52 -3.19 -9.03
C ILE A 47 -11.89 -1.88 -9.49
N LEU A 48 -12.13 -0.79 -8.76
CA LEU A 48 -11.54 0.51 -9.04
C LEU A 48 -10.03 0.52 -8.94
N TYR A 49 -9.50 -0.12 -7.90
CA TYR A 49 -8.07 -0.30 -7.72
C TYR A 49 -7.48 -1.09 -8.90
N PHE A 50 -8.12 -2.17 -9.34
CA PHE A 50 -7.69 -2.92 -10.51
C PHE A 50 -7.80 -2.12 -11.80
N ALA A 51 -8.84 -1.31 -11.97
CA ALA A 51 -8.97 -0.41 -13.11
C ALA A 51 -7.81 0.60 -13.17
N LEU A 52 -7.34 1.09 -12.02
CA LEU A 52 -6.13 1.93 -11.94
C LEU A 52 -4.85 1.15 -12.23
N VAL A 53 -4.71 -0.06 -11.68
CA VAL A 53 -3.56 -0.93 -11.97
C VAL A 53 -3.47 -1.20 -13.49
N ALA A 54 -4.60 -1.52 -14.12
CA ALA A 54 -4.76 -1.74 -15.55
C ALA A 54 -4.42 -0.51 -16.40
N PHE A 55 -4.78 0.68 -15.92
CA PHE A 55 -4.87 1.91 -16.71
C PHE A 55 -3.63 2.24 -17.58
N PRO A 56 -2.37 2.12 -17.11
CA PRO A 56 -1.19 2.45 -17.93
C PRO A 56 -1.04 1.62 -19.21
N ASN A 57 -1.69 0.45 -19.28
CA ASN A 57 -1.60 -0.48 -20.41
C ASN A 57 -2.79 -0.36 -21.36
N ILE A 58 -3.73 0.54 -21.06
CA ILE A 58 -4.90 0.80 -21.90
C ILE A 58 -4.52 1.80 -23.00
N ASP A 59 -4.97 1.55 -24.22
CA ASP A 59 -4.84 2.52 -25.32
C ASP A 59 -5.63 3.81 -24.99
N HIS A 60 -4.89 4.82 -24.53
CA HIS A 60 -5.45 6.12 -24.16
C HIS A 60 -6.03 6.89 -25.35
N SER A 61 -5.58 6.59 -26.58
CA SER A 61 -6.13 7.24 -27.77
C SER A 61 -7.56 6.75 -28.07
N ALA A 62 -7.80 5.45 -27.88
CA ALA A 62 -9.10 4.83 -28.05
C ALA A 62 -10.04 5.07 -26.85
N LYS A 63 -9.50 5.24 -25.64
CA LYS A 63 -10.29 5.31 -24.39
C LYS A 63 -10.01 6.56 -23.55
N SER A 64 -9.93 7.74 -24.20
CA SER A 64 -9.71 9.02 -23.50
C SER A 64 -10.77 9.36 -22.43
N TRP A 65 -12.00 8.87 -22.61
CA TRP A 65 -13.08 9.02 -21.64
C TRP A 65 -12.78 8.33 -20.31
N LEU A 66 -12.07 7.20 -20.30
CA LEU A 66 -11.72 6.44 -19.10
C LEU A 66 -10.80 7.25 -18.20
N TYR A 67 -9.80 7.91 -18.78
CA TYR A 67 -8.92 8.82 -18.03
C TYR A 67 -9.71 9.92 -17.34
N THR A 68 -10.65 10.54 -18.07
CA THR A 68 -11.49 11.61 -17.54
C THR A 68 -12.41 11.12 -16.42
N MET A 69 -12.97 9.92 -16.58
CA MET A 69 -13.81 9.28 -15.57
C MET A 69 -13.03 8.96 -14.30
N LEU A 70 -11.88 8.27 -14.40
CA LEU A 70 -11.05 7.92 -13.25
C LEU A 70 -10.53 9.18 -12.53
N LYS A 71 -10.19 10.23 -13.28
CA LYS A 71 -9.80 11.53 -12.70
C LYS A 71 -10.94 12.20 -11.95
N ARG A 72 -12.17 12.18 -12.47
CA ARG A 72 -13.36 12.67 -11.74
C ARG A 72 -13.60 11.88 -10.46
N LEU A 73 -13.50 10.55 -10.56
CA LEU A 73 -13.68 9.66 -9.44
C LEU A 73 -12.63 9.92 -8.35
N HIS A 74 -11.36 10.11 -8.71
CA HIS A 74 -10.30 10.51 -7.78
C HIS A 74 -10.69 11.77 -6.98
N TYR A 75 -11.15 12.84 -7.65
CA TYR A 75 -11.56 14.07 -6.95
C TYR A 75 -12.77 13.85 -6.02
N MET A 76 -13.75 13.06 -6.44
CA MET A 76 -14.89 12.74 -5.59
C MET A 76 -14.48 11.92 -4.38
N TYR A 77 -13.58 10.98 -4.58
CA TYR A 77 -13.04 10.17 -3.51
C TYR A 77 -12.22 11.01 -2.53
N GLY A 78 -11.41 11.97 -3.00
CA GLY A 78 -10.74 12.95 -2.13
C GLY A 78 -11.73 13.70 -1.23
N ARG A 79 -12.82 14.22 -1.82
CA ARG A 79 -13.90 14.86 -1.05
C ARG A 79 -14.60 13.93 -0.05
N TYR A 80 -14.73 12.66 -0.38
CA TYR A 80 -15.23 11.66 0.57
C TYR A 80 -14.25 11.49 1.73
N LEU A 81 -12.95 11.38 1.47
CA LEU A 81 -11.91 11.23 2.49
C LEU A 81 -11.77 12.45 3.42
N GLU A 82 -12.05 13.65 2.91
CA GLU A 82 -12.15 14.87 3.73
C GLU A 82 -13.20 14.71 4.83
N LYS A 83 -14.39 14.23 4.46
CA LYS A 83 -15.56 14.06 5.34
C LYS A 83 -15.51 12.77 6.15
N CYS A 84 -14.74 11.79 5.71
CA CYS A 84 -14.62 10.51 6.38
C CYS A 84 -13.95 10.69 7.75
N GLU A 85 -14.58 10.16 8.80
CA GLU A 85 -13.98 10.09 10.12
C GLU A 85 -13.08 8.86 10.20
N ILE A 86 -11.94 8.93 9.48
CA ILE A 86 -11.00 7.82 9.26
C ILE A 86 -10.69 7.07 10.55
N GLU A 87 -10.66 7.77 11.69
CA GLU A 87 -10.36 7.25 13.02
C GLU A 87 -11.27 6.10 13.48
N TYR A 88 -12.52 6.08 13.03
CA TYR A 88 -13.50 5.05 13.38
C TYR A 88 -13.46 3.84 12.44
N LEU A 89 -12.70 3.91 11.36
CA LEU A 89 -12.50 2.78 10.46
C LEU A 89 -11.53 1.77 11.09
N ILE A 90 -11.78 0.48 10.82
CA ILE A 90 -10.81 -0.57 11.11
C ILE A 90 -9.55 -0.36 10.25
N THR A 91 -8.40 -0.81 10.76
CA THR A 91 -7.09 -0.54 10.12
C THR A 91 -7.02 -1.02 8.67
N ASP A 92 -7.61 -2.17 8.37
CA ASP A 92 -7.59 -2.72 7.01
C ASP A 92 -8.35 -1.81 6.03
N ASP A 93 -9.52 -1.30 6.43
CA ASP A 93 -10.31 -0.42 5.57
C ASP A 93 -9.61 0.93 5.35
N GLN A 94 -8.96 1.49 6.38
CA GLN A 94 -8.14 2.69 6.24
C GLN A 94 -7.05 2.50 5.19
N PHE A 95 -6.41 1.34 5.20
CA PHE A 95 -5.32 1.02 4.28
C PHE A 95 -5.82 0.88 2.84
N HIS A 96 -6.93 0.15 2.61
CA HIS A 96 -7.52 0.03 1.29
C HIS A 96 -7.94 1.39 0.72
N LEU A 97 -8.53 2.26 1.57
CA LEU A 97 -8.90 3.60 1.14
C LEU A 97 -7.70 4.41 0.67
N LEU A 98 -6.63 4.40 1.49
CA LEU A 98 -5.40 5.12 1.22
C LEU A 98 -4.67 4.56 0.00
N GLN A 99 -4.61 3.24 -0.15
CA GLN A 99 -4.01 2.56 -1.30
C GLN A 99 -4.68 3.00 -2.60
N TYR A 100 -6.01 2.94 -2.68
CA TYR A 100 -6.73 3.42 -3.87
C TYR A 100 -6.41 4.89 -4.16
N TYR A 101 -6.44 5.75 -3.14
CA TYR A 101 -6.18 7.18 -3.32
C TYR A 101 -4.77 7.45 -3.87
N ILE A 102 -3.74 6.89 -3.23
CA ILE A 102 -2.36 7.03 -3.67
C ILE A 102 -2.18 6.44 -5.08
N LYS A 103 -2.73 5.25 -5.34
CA LYS A 103 -2.65 4.61 -6.64
C LYS A 103 -3.23 5.49 -7.73
N SER A 104 -4.37 6.13 -7.47
CA SER A 104 -5.02 7.02 -8.43
C SER A 104 -4.19 8.26 -8.75
N LEU A 105 -3.50 8.86 -7.77
CA LEU A 105 -2.58 9.98 -8.00
C LEU A 105 -1.44 9.57 -8.95
N ILE A 106 -0.79 8.45 -8.64
CA ILE A 106 0.38 7.96 -9.38
C ILE A 106 -0.01 7.57 -10.81
N VAL A 107 -1.00 6.68 -10.94
CA VAL A 107 -1.42 6.11 -12.23
C VAL A 107 -1.94 7.18 -13.18
N LEU A 108 -2.73 8.13 -12.66
CA LEU A 108 -3.35 9.17 -13.48
C LEU A 108 -2.44 10.38 -13.69
N LYS A 109 -1.20 10.34 -13.15
CA LYS A 109 -0.22 11.43 -13.17
C LYS A 109 -0.84 12.75 -12.71
N ILE A 110 -1.58 12.69 -11.60
CA ILE A 110 -2.17 13.87 -10.98
C ILE A 110 -1.10 14.48 -10.08
N ASP A 111 -0.79 15.75 -10.32
CA ASP A 111 0.13 16.49 -9.47
C ASP A 111 -0.40 16.52 -8.03
N ILE A 112 0.44 16.10 -7.08
CA ILE A 112 0.09 16.10 -5.66
C ILE A 112 -0.03 17.55 -5.20
N THR A 113 -1.23 17.94 -4.80
CA THR A 113 -1.51 19.28 -4.26
C THR A 113 -1.34 19.31 -2.74
N ASP A 114 -1.35 20.52 -2.16
CA ASP A 114 -1.40 20.68 -0.69
C ASP A 114 -2.62 19.99 -0.08
N HIS A 115 -3.72 19.96 -0.82
CA HIS A 115 -4.95 19.28 -0.40
C HIS A 115 -4.78 17.76 -0.34
N ASP A 116 -4.15 17.16 -1.34
CA ASP A 116 -3.82 15.73 -1.34
C ASP A 116 -2.88 15.39 -0.20
N ASN A 117 -1.89 16.26 0.05
CA ASN A 117 -1.00 16.12 1.19
C ASN A 117 -1.76 16.16 2.51
N GLN A 118 -2.75 17.03 2.68
CA GLN A 118 -3.60 17.05 3.88
C GLN A 118 -4.39 15.75 4.05
N ILE A 119 -4.95 15.20 2.97
CA ILE A 119 -5.67 13.91 3.04
C ILE A 119 -4.70 12.80 3.43
N ILE A 120 -3.58 12.65 2.72
CA ILE A 120 -2.59 11.62 3.00
C ILE A 120 -2.06 11.80 4.43
N ASN A 121 -1.78 13.02 4.84
CA ASN A 121 -1.34 13.34 6.18
C ASN A 121 -2.44 13.07 7.21
N LYS A 122 -3.71 13.25 6.93
CA LYS A 122 -4.77 12.83 7.88
C LYS A 122 -4.70 11.33 8.18
N PHE A 123 -4.34 10.50 7.20
CA PHE A 123 -4.06 9.08 7.40
C PHE A 123 -2.72 8.83 8.11
N LEU A 124 -1.69 9.64 7.82
CA LEU A 124 -0.32 9.46 8.33
C LEU A 124 -0.04 10.20 9.65
N GLU A 125 -0.30 11.50 9.78
CA GLU A 125 -0.05 12.33 10.97
C GLU A 125 -0.74 11.82 12.23
N LYS A 126 -2.00 11.36 12.15
CA LYS A 126 -2.73 11.01 13.38
C LYS A 126 -2.24 9.72 14.04
N ARG A 127 -1.56 8.83 13.31
CA ARG A 127 -1.08 7.56 13.88
C ARG A 127 0.32 7.15 13.45
N PHE A 128 0.77 7.53 12.26
CA PHE A 128 2.09 7.17 11.74
C PHE A 128 3.18 8.14 12.17
N LEU A 129 3.10 9.46 12.04
CA LEU A 129 4.31 10.30 12.15
C LEU A 129 4.98 10.36 13.54
N SER A 130 4.20 10.51 14.62
CA SER A 130 4.76 10.50 15.99
C SER A 130 5.28 9.13 16.44
N ASN A 131 4.96 8.07 15.68
CA ASN A 131 5.29 6.68 16.00
C ASN A 131 5.78 5.93 14.76
N CYS A 132 6.39 6.65 13.79
CA CYS A 132 6.54 6.15 12.43
C CYS A 132 7.53 5.02 12.37
N ILE A 133 8.62 5.22 13.11
CA ILE A 133 9.68 4.27 13.35
C ILE A 133 9.12 3.04 14.08
N ASN A 134 8.42 3.22 15.20
CA ASN A 134 7.82 2.10 15.95
C ASN A 134 6.79 1.32 15.12
N ARG A 135 6.03 1.99 14.27
CA ARG A 135 5.07 1.33 13.37
C ARG A 135 5.73 0.64 12.20
N LEU A 136 6.79 1.21 11.65
CA LEU A 136 7.61 0.54 10.65
C LEU A 136 8.24 -0.70 11.28
N HIS A 137 8.84 -0.57 12.46
CA HIS A 137 9.33 -1.69 13.27
C HIS A 137 8.23 -2.76 13.44
N ASP A 138 7.05 -2.40 13.94
CA ASP A 138 5.95 -3.34 14.14
C ASP A 138 5.50 -3.99 12.83
N PHE A 139 5.43 -3.22 11.74
CA PHE A 139 5.09 -3.72 10.41
C PHE A 139 6.12 -4.73 9.93
N VAL A 140 7.40 -4.38 9.94
CA VAL A 140 8.50 -5.23 9.50
C VAL A 140 8.54 -6.50 10.35
N HIS A 141 8.43 -6.36 11.66
CA HIS A 141 8.38 -7.49 12.57
C HIS A 141 7.21 -8.43 12.26
N ARG A 142 5.99 -7.89 12.06
CA ARG A 142 4.82 -8.70 11.68
C ARG A 142 4.99 -9.38 10.33
N VAL A 143 5.54 -8.69 9.33
CA VAL A 143 5.81 -9.25 8.01
C VAL A 143 6.85 -10.37 8.11
N MET A 144 7.98 -10.14 8.77
CA MET A 144 9.02 -11.16 8.96
C MET A 144 8.48 -12.37 9.72
N TRP A 145 7.71 -12.15 10.78
CA TRP A 145 7.09 -13.21 11.57
C TRP A 145 6.09 -14.02 10.73
N ALA A 146 5.15 -13.36 10.04
CA ALA A 146 4.16 -14.03 9.21
C ALA A 146 4.80 -14.82 8.06
N LEU A 147 5.82 -14.27 7.41
CA LEU A 147 6.53 -14.92 6.30
C LEU A 147 7.44 -16.08 6.75
N SER A 148 7.85 -16.11 8.02
CA SER A 148 8.68 -17.17 8.59
C SER A 148 7.90 -18.20 9.40
N ASP A 149 6.60 -18.00 9.55
CA ASP A 149 5.74 -18.91 10.27
C ASP A 149 5.74 -20.30 9.62
N SER A 150 5.93 -21.32 10.45
CA SER A 150 6.09 -22.69 9.95
C SER A 150 4.78 -23.25 9.38
N GLU A 151 3.63 -22.83 9.89
CA GLU A 151 2.33 -23.25 9.36
C GLU A 151 2.10 -22.61 7.99
N TYR A 152 2.35 -21.31 7.86
CA TYR A 152 2.33 -20.59 6.58
C TYR A 152 3.26 -21.22 5.54
N ILE A 153 4.53 -21.48 5.90
CA ILE A 153 5.52 -22.11 5.00
C ILE A 153 5.05 -23.50 4.57
N ASN A 154 4.55 -24.30 5.52
CA ASN A 154 4.03 -25.64 5.21
C ASN A 154 2.80 -25.56 4.31
N LYS A 155 1.93 -24.56 4.51
CA LYS A 155 0.77 -24.30 3.68
C LYS A 155 1.19 -23.98 2.25
N ILE A 156 2.08 -23.02 2.05
CA ILE A 156 2.60 -22.67 0.71
C ILE A 156 3.28 -23.87 0.03
N LYS A 157 4.05 -24.67 0.77
CA LYS A 157 4.76 -25.83 0.20
C LYS A 157 3.83 -26.98 -0.17
N LYS A 158 2.76 -27.22 0.61
CA LYS A 158 1.82 -28.33 0.38
C LYS A 158 0.72 -27.95 -0.62
N GLU A 159 0.23 -26.72 -0.52
CA GLU A 159 -0.97 -26.24 -1.20
C GLU A 159 -0.60 -25.29 -2.34
N GLN A 160 0.43 -25.62 -3.15
CA GLN A 160 0.99 -24.77 -4.22
C GLN A 160 -0.04 -24.07 -5.15
N ASN A 161 -1.32 -24.47 -5.12
CA ASN A 161 -2.41 -23.92 -5.92
C ASN A 161 -3.56 -23.23 -5.14
N TYR A 162 -3.68 -23.32 -3.80
CA TYR A 162 -4.86 -22.79 -3.08
C TYR A 162 -4.56 -21.46 -2.38
N PHE A 163 -4.62 -20.36 -3.13
CA PHE A 163 -4.69 -19.04 -2.49
C PHE A 163 -6.14 -18.58 -2.32
N VAL A 164 -6.38 -17.90 -1.20
CA VAL A 164 -7.67 -17.45 -0.65
C VAL A 164 -8.50 -16.60 -1.62
N ASN A 165 -7.90 -16.13 -2.72
CA ASN A 165 -8.55 -15.31 -3.72
C ASN A 165 -8.94 -16.07 -4.98
N GLU A 166 -9.05 -17.40 -4.98
CA GLU A 166 -9.64 -18.12 -6.13
C GLU A 166 -10.98 -17.51 -6.53
N ASP A 167 -11.88 -17.23 -5.59
CA ASP A 167 -13.19 -16.62 -5.90
C ASP A 167 -13.05 -15.21 -6.51
N LEU A 168 -12.13 -14.41 -5.95
CA LEU A 168 -11.85 -13.05 -6.42
C LEU A 168 -11.23 -13.08 -7.82
N MET A 169 -10.33 -14.03 -8.07
CA MET A 169 -9.68 -14.26 -9.34
C MET A 169 -10.59 -14.87 -10.39
N ILE A 170 -11.46 -15.80 -10.01
CA ILE A 170 -12.48 -16.34 -10.90
C ILE A 170 -13.33 -15.18 -11.40
N ASN A 171 -13.84 -14.36 -10.48
CA ASN A 171 -14.65 -13.18 -10.84
C ASN A 171 -13.86 -12.16 -11.66
N LEU A 172 -12.61 -11.86 -11.30
CA LEU A 172 -11.77 -10.91 -12.03
C LEU A 172 -11.33 -11.44 -13.39
N SER A 173 -11.09 -12.74 -13.55
CA SER A 173 -10.65 -13.36 -14.80
C SER A 173 -11.73 -13.35 -15.88
N TYR A 174 -13.00 -13.25 -15.49
CA TYR A 174 -14.10 -12.99 -16.42
C TYR A 174 -14.13 -11.56 -16.93
N ILE A 175 -13.50 -10.62 -16.21
CA ILE A 175 -13.57 -9.18 -16.48
C ILE A 175 -12.26 -8.68 -17.10
N ILE A 176 -11.13 -9.24 -16.67
CA ILE A 176 -9.78 -8.77 -17.00
C ILE A 176 -8.96 -9.94 -17.52
N ASP A 177 -8.42 -9.76 -18.73
CA ASP A 177 -7.53 -10.70 -19.38
C ASP A 177 -6.23 -10.93 -18.57
N ILE A 178 -5.83 -12.19 -18.42
CA ILE A 178 -4.68 -12.56 -17.58
C ILE A 178 -3.34 -12.10 -18.18
N ASP A 179 -3.22 -12.15 -19.51
CA ASP A 179 -2.02 -11.68 -20.21
C ASP A 179 -1.87 -10.17 -20.08
N PHE A 180 -2.99 -9.44 -20.14
CA PHE A 180 -3.04 -8.02 -19.82
C PHE A 180 -2.53 -7.74 -18.39
N MET A 181 -2.96 -8.51 -17.38
CA MET A 181 -2.45 -8.34 -16.01
C MET A 181 -0.93 -8.61 -15.91
N ILE A 182 -0.43 -9.66 -16.56
CA ILE A 182 1.01 -9.94 -16.61
C ILE A 182 1.78 -8.75 -17.22
N ASN A 183 1.26 -8.18 -18.30
CA ASN A 183 1.86 -7.01 -18.93
C ASN A 183 1.87 -5.80 -17.98
N VAL A 184 0.79 -5.58 -17.23
CA VAL A 184 0.68 -4.50 -16.24
C VAL A 184 1.77 -4.60 -15.17
N PHE A 185 1.98 -5.79 -14.60
CA PHE A 185 3.03 -5.99 -13.60
C PHE A 185 4.43 -5.80 -14.18
N THR A 186 4.64 -6.17 -15.44
CA THR A 186 5.92 -6.02 -16.13
C THR A 186 6.27 -4.54 -16.34
N THR A 187 5.30 -3.72 -16.76
CA THR A 187 5.48 -2.27 -16.93
C THR A 187 5.70 -1.56 -15.58
N THR A 188 4.93 -1.92 -14.55
CA THR A 188 5.02 -1.29 -13.22
C THR A 188 6.40 -1.52 -12.58
N LYS A 189 7.02 -2.69 -12.84
CA LYS A 189 8.39 -3.00 -12.39
C LYS A 189 9.41 -1.98 -12.91
N SER A 190 9.36 -1.62 -14.19
CA SER A 190 10.33 -0.68 -14.76
C SER A 190 10.23 0.72 -14.16
N ASP A 191 9.01 1.17 -13.87
CA ASP A 191 8.79 2.50 -13.29
C ASP A 191 9.35 2.59 -11.86
N LEU A 192 9.15 1.54 -11.05
CA LEU A 192 9.70 1.46 -9.70
C LEU A 192 11.24 1.36 -9.68
N LEU A 193 11.86 0.72 -10.66
CA LEU A 193 13.32 0.60 -10.76
C LEU A 193 14.01 1.89 -11.23
N ASN A 194 13.28 2.74 -11.96
CA ASN A 194 13.83 3.97 -12.54
C ASN A 194 13.84 5.15 -11.56
N ASP A 195 13.23 5.00 -10.38
CA ASP A 195 13.13 6.06 -9.37
C ASP A 195 14.46 6.25 -8.61
N LYS A 196 15.39 6.96 -9.25
CA LYS A 196 16.76 7.17 -8.75
C LYS A 196 16.86 8.32 -7.73
N LYS A 197 17.25 7.91 -6.52
CA LYS A 197 18.10 8.61 -5.51
C LYS A 197 17.73 10.06 -5.15
N PHE A 198 16.87 10.20 -4.13
CA PHE A 198 16.96 11.33 -3.20
C PHE A 198 18.23 11.18 -2.34
N LYS A 199 19.12 12.18 -2.38
CA LYS A 199 20.22 12.30 -1.42
C LYS A 199 19.79 13.28 -0.34
N ILE A 200 19.82 12.86 0.92
CA ILE A 200 19.52 13.70 2.08
C ILE A 200 20.68 13.64 3.06
N ASN A 201 20.93 14.76 3.74
CA ASN A 201 21.95 14.86 4.77
C ASN A 201 21.54 14.05 6.01
N GLU A 202 22.44 13.19 6.48
CA GLU A 202 22.19 12.24 7.56
C GLU A 202 22.00 12.95 8.92
N THR A 203 20.94 12.60 9.64
CA THR A 203 20.70 12.91 11.06
C THR A 203 20.49 11.60 11.83
N ASN A 204 20.56 11.59 13.16
CA ASN A 204 20.41 10.35 13.94
C ASN A 204 19.01 9.70 13.82
N LEU A 205 17.93 10.49 13.67
CA LEU A 205 16.60 9.94 13.36
C LEU A 205 16.56 9.24 11.99
N ILE A 206 17.39 9.73 11.07
CA ILE A 206 17.55 9.12 9.74
C ILE A 206 18.32 7.80 9.85
N SER A 207 19.23 7.61 10.81
CA SER A 207 19.96 6.34 10.92
C SER A 207 19.07 5.17 11.37
N GLU A 208 18.24 5.36 12.40
CA GLU A 208 17.31 4.30 12.85
C GLU A 208 16.29 3.94 11.76
N PHE A 209 15.68 4.95 11.14
CA PHE A 209 14.78 4.71 10.02
C PHE A 209 15.46 3.97 8.86
N ASN A 210 16.69 4.36 8.50
CA ASN A 210 17.41 3.72 7.42
C ASN A 210 17.65 2.23 7.71
N ILE A 211 17.92 1.85 8.95
CA ILE A 211 18.06 0.44 9.33
C ILE A 211 16.76 -0.33 9.09
N TYR A 212 15.63 0.17 9.62
CA TYR A 212 14.34 -0.49 9.40
C TYR A 212 13.97 -0.54 7.92
N LYS A 213 14.23 0.53 7.18
CA LYS A 213 14.06 0.58 5.74
C LYS A 213 14.90 -0.51 5.05
N ASP A 214 16.19 -0.62 5.36
CA ASP A 214 17.08 -1.60 4.75
C ASP A 214 16.63 -3.04 5.07
N ILE A 215 16.23 -3.30 6.32
CA ILE A 215 15.67 -4.61 6.72
C ILE A 215 14.35 -4.89 5.99
N THR A 216 13.50 -3.88 5.80
CA THR A 216 12.27 -4.00 5.01
C THR A 216 12.59 -4.34 3.55
N GLU A 217 13.55 -3.64 2.93
CA GLU A 217 13.99 -3.89 1.55
C GLU A 217 14.53 -5.32 1.40
N LEU A 218 15.35 -5.80 2.34
CA LEU A 218 15.83 -7.18 2.37
C LEU A 218 14.69 -8.19 2.52
N THR A 219 13.74 -7.94 3.42
CA THR A 219 12.59 -8.81 3.65
C THR A 219 11.72 -8.91 2.40
N ILE A 220 11.40 -7.78 1.78
CA ILE A 220 10.63 -7.70 0.52
C ILE A 220 11.38 -8.43 -0.60
N PHE A 221 12.70 -8.27 -0.69
CA PHE A 221 13.52 -8.96 -1.68
C PHE A 221 13.48 -10.48 -1.50
N GLN A 222 13.65 -10.99 -0.27
CA GLN A 222 13.57 -12.44 0.00
C GLN A 222 12.18 -13.00 -0.28
N PHE A 223 11.13 -12.23 0.06
CA PHE A 223 9.74 -12.57 -0.24
C PHE A 223 9.50 -12.68 -1.75
N ASN A 224 10.03 -11.75 -2.54
CA ASN A 224 9.98 -11.82 -4.01
C ASN A 224 10.65 -13.09 -4.55
N GLU A 225 11.77 -13.50 -3.96
CA GLU A 225 12.55 -14.65 -4.43
C GLU A 225 11.95 -16.02 -4.06
N SER A 226 11.31 -16.14 -2.89
CA SER A 226 10.96 -17.46 -2.33
C SER A 226 9.56 -17.60 -1.72
N ASN A 227 8.70 -16.58 -1.79
CA ASN A 227 7.33 -16.53 -1.22
C ASN A 227 7.25 -16.64 0.31
N TYR A 228 8.34 -16.94 0.99
CA TYR A 228 8.46 -17.01 2.43
C TYR A 228 9.80 -16.44 2.87
N LEU A 229 10.00 -16.33 4.18
CA LEU A 229 11.29 -15.97 4.76
C LEU A 229 11.83 -17.17 5.53
N ASP A 230 13.04 -17.62 5.19
CA ASP A 230 13.69 -18.68 5.96
C ASP A 230 13.81 -18.26 7.43
N LYS A 231 13.49 -19.17 8.35
CA LYS A 231 13.43 -18.84 9.77
C LYS A 231 14.74 -18.27 10.29
N HIS A 232 15.89 -18.81 9.89
CA HIS A 232 17.18 -18.28 10.35
C HIS A 232 17.45 -16.87 9.81
N LYS A 233 17.01 -16.57 8.58
CA LYS A 233 17.08 -15.21 8.03
C LYS A 233 16.13 -14.26 8.77
N ALA A 234 14.92 -14.71 9.08
CA ALA A 234 13.95 -13.94 9.83
C ALA A 234 14.47 -13.61 11.24
N ASP A 235 14.96 -14.61 11.97
CA ASP A 235 15.55 -14.44 13.30
C ASP A 235 16.73 -13.46 13.25
N TYR A 236 17.58 -13.54 12.23
CA TYR A 236 18.69 -12.60 12.02
C TYR A 236 18.21 -11.17 11.73
N TYR A 237 17.21 -11.00 10.86
CA TYR A 237 16.66 -9.67 10.58
C TYR A 237 15.92 -9.08 11.79
N MET A 238 15.25 -9.91 12.58
CA MET A 238 14.62 -9.52 13.84
C MET A 238 15.66 -9.07 14.86
N SER A 239 16.77 -9.79 15.04
CA SER A 239 17.82 -9.37 15.96
C SER A 239 18.43 -8.02 15.55
N LEU A 240 18.61 -7.80 14.25
CA LEU A 240 19.04 -6.50 13.72
C LEU A 240 18.04 -5.37 14.00
N CYS A 241 16.74 -5.65 14.20
CA CYS A 241 15.79 -4.63 14.65
C CYS A 241 15.91 -4.36 16.16
N GLU A 242 16.06 -5.41 16.95
CA GLU A 242 16.09 -5.33 18.43
C GLU A 242 17.33 -4.61 18.95
N ASP A 243 18.51 -4.88 18.37
CA ASP A 243 19.79 -4.30 18.80
C ASP A 243 19.77 -2.75 18.80
N TYR A 244 18.97 -2.13 17.92
CA TYR A 244 18.84 -0.66 17.87
C TYR A 244 17.77 -0.10 18.80
N SER A 245 16.79 -0.91 19.22
CA SER A 245 15.73 -0.46 20.13
C SER A 245 16.26 -0.24 21.55
N TYR A 246 17.23 -1.06 22.00
CA TYR A 246 17.73 -1.03 23.37
C TYR A 246 18.71 0.10 23.69
N ASP A 247 19.43 0.64 22.71
CA ASP A 247 20.48 1.65 22.95
C ASP A 247 19.93 3.00 23.45
N TYR A 248 18.63 3.28 23.25
CA TYR A 248 18.01 4.52 23.73
C TYR A 248 17.47 4.43 25.17
N SER A 249 17.29 3.23 25.75
CA SER A 249 16.69 3.08 27.07
C SER A 249 17.71 2.98 28.22
N MET A 250 19.01 2.85 27.93
CA MET A 250 20.06 2.71 28.95
C MET A 250 20.65 4.04 29.43
N VAL A 251 19.80 5.07 29.59
CA VAL A 251 20.17 6.14 30.53
C VAL A 251 20.05 5.53 31.92
N PRO A 252 21.16 5.34 32.67
CA PRO A 252 21.09 4.73 33.99
C PRO A 252 20.06 5.48 34.81
N PRO A 253 19.14 4.78 35.50
CA PRO A 253 18.12 5.42 36.30
C PRO A 253 18.85 6.22 37.38
N HIS A 254 18.98 7.53 37.17
CA HIS A 254 19.36 8.43 38.24
C HIS A 254 18.21 8.38 39.24
N GLN A 255 18.38 7.49 40.22
CA GLN A 255 17.62 7.50 41.46
C GLN A 255 17.72 8.93 42.01
N ASP A 256 16.57 9.48 42.37
CA ASP A 256 16.37 10.80 42.98
C ASP A 256 16.10 11.98 42.01
N ARG A 257 14.97 11.93 41.29
CA ARG A 257 13.97 13.01 41.34
C ARG A 257 12.66 12.67 40.64
N TYR A 258 11.59 12.68 41.42
CA TYR A 258 10.19 12.65 40.97
C TYR A 258 9.94 13.70 39.87
N GLY A 259 9.37 13.25 38.75
CA GLY A 259 8.86 14.12 37.69
C GLY A 259 9.56 13.96 36.34
N PHE A 260 9.88 12.75 35.89
CA PHE A 260 10.28 12.52 34.50
C PHE A 260 9.06 12.64 33.58
N ILE A 261 8.77 13.87 33.18
CA ILE A 261 8.19 14.14 31.88
C ILE A 261 9.14 13.50 30.89
N CYS A 262 8.67 12.49 30.16
CA CYS A 262 9.45 11.91 29.08
C CYS A 262 9.60 13.03 28.05
N ASP A 263 10.78 13.67 28.02
CA ASP A 263 11.16 14.63 27.00
C ASP A 263 11.36 13.84 25.69
N SER A 264 10.25 13.30 25.14
CA SER A 264 10.19 12.97 23.74
C SER A 264 10.66 14.23 23.03
N ILE A 265 11.82 14.16 22.38
CA ILE A 265 12.38 15.26 21.59
C ILE A 265 11.20 15.89 20.85
N PRO A 266 10.85 17.16 21.14
CA PRO A 266 9.62 17.70 20.62
C PRO A 266 9.68 17.58 19.10
N VAL A 267 8.65 16.92 18.56
CA VAL A 267 8.48 16.60 17.13
C VAL A 267 8.75 17.84 16.24
N SER A 268 8.67 19.04 16.81
CA SER A 268 9.02 20.33 16.22
C SER A 268 10.47 20.47 15.70
N ILE A 269 11.39 19.53 15.94
CA ILE A 269 12.79 19.64 15.46
C ILE A 269 13.02 18.87 14.16
N ILE A 270 12.12 17.95 13.76
CA ILE A 270 12.28 17.23 12.49
C ILE A 270 12.00 18.21 11.33
N SER A 271 12.98 18.37 10.43
CA SER A 271 12.78 19.20 9.25
C SER A 271 11.68 18.61 8.35
N ASN A 272 10.91 19.47 7.69
CA ASN A 272 9.91 19.03 6.70
C ASN A 272 10.52 18.09 5.65
N ASP A 273 11.76 18.36 5.21
CA ASP A 273 12.48 17.53 4.24
C ASP A 273 12.70 16.10 4.76
N THR A 274 13.04 15.96 6.04
CA THR A 274 13.20 14.64 6.66
C THR A 274 11.87 13.89 6.70
N ASN A 275 10.79 14.57 7.10
CA ASN A 275 9.45 13.98 7.14
C ASN A 275 9.01 13.49 5.75
N LEU A 276 9.17 14.33 4.72
CA LEU A 276 8.87 13.97 3.33
C LEU A 276 9.64 12.73 2.88
N TYR A 277 10.94 12.64 3.21
CA TYR A 277 11.74 11.47 2.88
C TYR A 277 11.29 10.17 3.54
N LEU A 278 10.97 10.23 4.84
CA LEU A 278 10.45 9.07 5.58
C LEU A 278 9.15 8.58 4.92
N LYS A 279 8.24 9.53 4.66
CA LYS A 279 6.95 9.28 4.02
C LYS A 279 7.12 8.67 2.63
N ASP A 280 7.93 9.26 1.77
CA ASP A 280 8.13 8.79 0.40
C ASP A 280 8.79 7.41 0.38
N SER A 281 9.79 7.19 1.25
CA SER A 281 10.45 5.90 1.38
C SER A 281 9.47 4.81 1.82
N LEU A 282 8.61 5.08 2.81
CA LEU A 282 7.59 4.14 3.28
C LEU A 282 6.55 3.82 2.21
N ILE A 283 6.02 4.84 1.55
CA ILE A 283 5.06 4.67 0.45
C ILE A 283 5.66 3.77 -0.63
N ARG A 284 6.94 3.97 -0.96
CA ARG A 284 7.65 3.14 -1.93
C ARG A 284 7.79 1.69 -1.47
N LEU A 285 8.21 1.43 -0.22
CA LEU A 285 8.35 0.07 0.32
C LEU A 285 7.01 -0.67 0.34
N LEU A 286 5.96 0.00 0.82
CA LEU A 286 4.60 -0.56 0.82
C LEU A 286 4.10 -0.81 -0.60
N GLY A 287 4.42 0.07 -1.53
CA GLY A 287 4.14 -0.11 -2.97
C GLY A 287 4.80 -1.38 -3.52
N TRP A 288 6.09 -1.59 -3.23
CA TRP A 288 6.82 -2.80 -3.63
C TRP A 288 6.23 -4.07 -3.02
N PHE A 289 6.00 -4.08 -1.71
CA PHE A 289 5.41 -5.21 -1.02
C PHE A 289 4.03 -5.56 -1.60
N THR A 290 3.17 -4.55 -1.79
CA THR A 290 1.84 -4.71 -2.38
C THR A 290 1.93 -5.32 -3.78
N LEU A 291 2.82 -4.80 -4.64
CA LEU A 291 2.99 -5.31 -6.00
C LEU A 291 3.43 -6.78 -6.04
N ILE A 292 4.39 -7.15 -5.19
CA ILE A 292 4.90 -8.53 -5.10
C ILE A 292 3.80 -9.45 -4.56
N TYR A 293 3.11 -9.03 -3.51
CA TYR A 293 2.00 -9.79 -2.93
C TYR A 293 0.88 -10.01 -3.94
N GLU A 294 0.43 -8.96 -4.62
CA GLU A 294 -0.59 -9.04 -5.65
C GLU A 294 -0.21 -10.03 -6.74
N ARG A 295 0.99 -9.88 -7.30
CA ARG A 295 1.46 -10.74 -8.38
C ARG A 295 1.51 -12.22 -8.00
N LYS A 296 1.99 -12.52 -6.78
CA LYS A 296 2.16 -13.90 -6.31
C LYS A 296 0.87 -14.54 -5.83
N PHE A 297 0.05 -13.80 -5.09
CA PHE A 297 -1.05 -14.36 -4.31
C PHE A 297 -2.43 -13.98 -4.85
N ILE A 298 -2.56 -12.84 -5.52
CA ILE A 298 -3.79 -12.48 -6.20
C ILE A 298 -3.73 -13.06 -7.61
N PHE A 299 -2.74 -12.70 -8.42
CA PHE A 299 -2.69 -13.10 -9.83
C PHE A 299 -2.12 -14.49 -10.11
N GLY A 300 -1.98 -15.31 -9.06
CA GLY A 300 -1.88 -16.76 -9.20
C GLY A 300 -0.58 -17.28 -9.80
N ASN A 301 0.53 -16.54 -9.72
CA ASN A 301 1.84 -17.09 -10.07
C ASN A 301 2.82 -16.95 -8.90
N PRO A 302 2.85 -17.92 -7.97
CA PRO A 302 3.74 -17.91 -6.81
C PRO A 302 5.21 -17.91 -7.23
N ASP A 303 5.55 -18.57 -8.35
CA ASP A 303 6.91 -18.63 -8.87
C ASP A 303 7.32 -17.35 -9.61
N SER A 304 6.40 -16.41 -9.82
CA SER A 304 6.70 -15.17 -10.49
C SER A 304 7.56 -14.27 -9.61
N LYS A 305 8.61 -13.72 -10.24
CA LYS A 305 9.53 -12.77 -9.63
C LYS A 305 9.37 -11.43 -10.32
N ILE A 306 9.25 -10.37 -9.52
CA ILE A 306 9.37 -8.99 -10.00
C ILE A 306 10.83 -8.73 -10.23
#